data_AF-A0A7J6QSJ8-F1
#
_entry.id   AF-A0A7J6QSJ8-F1
#
_cell.length_a   1.000
_cell.length_b   1.000
_cell.length_c   1.000
_cell.angle_alpha   90.00
_cell.angle_beta   90.00
_cell.angle_gamma   90.00
#
_symmetry.space_group_name_H-M   'P 1'
#
loop_
_entity.id
_entity.type
_entity.pdbx_description
1 polymer ?
#
loop_
_entity_poly.entity_id
_entity_poly.type
_entity_poly.pdbx_seq_one_letter_code
_entity_poly.pdbx_strand_id
1 'polypeptide(L)'
;KKETLDGMAMLDTMGPSITSLCTVKNYILAGDAIRGLQFARFKHNKQQHTNSISYLAKTHYSQTLPVVAVATSVRDANLGLIALDAHGNIHVSSFSPHFDPIRGTGGDVLLHGRPFFMGTISASIVPSPVDTGALLMPLSDGTMGRLFAVNPSDFTVLSRLFTHLVTMLPSPGSLHAGVQREPVAYRQSQALPDEPTPVVDGEVCRK
;
A
#
# COMPACT_ATOMS: atom_id res chain seq x y z
N LYS A 1 22.34 10.24 -33.96
CA LYS A 1 22.07 11.23 -32.88
C LYS A 1 22.44 10.57 -31.56
N LYS A 2 23.27 11.18 -30.73
CA LYS A 2 23.62 10.64 -29.40
C LYS A 2 22.50 11.05 -28.46
N GLU A 3 21.77 10.10 -27.91
CA GLU A 3 20.76 10.37 -26.89
C GLU A 3 21.49 10.68 -25.58
N THR A 4 21.28 11.88 -25.04
CA THR A 4 21.84 12.32 -23.77
C THR A 4 20.73 12.42 -22.72
N LEU A 5 21.02 11.97 -21.50
CA LEU A 5 20.11 12.07 -20.37
C LEU A 5 20.46 13.32 -19.56
N ASP A 6 19.59 14.31 -19.60
CA ASP A 6 19.76 15.55 -18.84
C ASP A 6 18.96 15.48 -17.54
N GLY A 7 19.61 15.78 -16.40
CA GLY A 7 18.95 15.83 -15.11
C GLY A 7 17.96 17.00 -15.04
N MET A 8 16.66 16.69 -14.92
CA MET A 8 15.61 17.72 -14.94
C MET A 8 15.23 18.25 -13.55
N ALA A 9 15.19 17.39 -12.54
CA ALA A 9 14.85 17.73 -11.16
C ALA A 9 15.43 16.68 -10.21
N MET A 10 15.67 17.08 -8.97
CA MET A 10 16.16 16.22 -7.89
C MET A 10 15.33 16.47 -6.63
N LEU A 11 15.15 15.42 -5.82
CA LEU A 11 14.53 15.48 -4.51
C LEU A 11 15.38 14.67 -3.55
N ASP A 12 15.72 15.27 -2.41
CA ASP A 12 16.37 14.53 -1.33
C ASP A 12 15.39 13.55 -0.69
N THR A 13 15.75 12.27 -0.70
CA THR A 13 14.92 11.22 -0.11
C THR A 13 15.10 11.19 1.39
N MET A 14 14.02 10.89 2.12
CA MET A 14 13.99 10.95 3.58
C MET A 14 14.67 9.78 4.29
N GLY A 15 14.99 8.72 3.54
CA GLY A 15 15.61 7.52 4.07
C GLY A 15 16.87 7.13 3.31
N PRO A 16 17.60 6.15 3.85
CA PRO A 16 18.92 5.79 3.36
C PRO A 16 18.90 5.02 2.04
N SER A 17 17.78 4.39 1.66
CA SER A 17 17.74 3.52 0.49
C SER A 17 16.33 3.36 -0.06
N ILE A 18 16.11 3.91 -1.25
CA ILE A 18 14.91 3.67 -2.03
C ILE A 18 14.95 2.25 -2.59
N THR A 19 13.97 1.44 -2.21
CA THR A 19 13.85 0.03 -2.64
C THR A 19 12.97 -0.12 -3.86
N SER A 20 11.99 0.78 -4.03
CA SER A 20 11.03 0.69 -5.13
C SER A 20 10.46 2.06 -5.48
N LEU A 21 10.17 2.28 -6.76
CA LEU A 21 9.54 3.48 -7.30
C LEU A 21 8.33 3.08 -8.13
N CYS A 22 7.23 3.80 -7.96
CA CYS A 22 6.04 3.70 -8.80
C CYS A 22 5.60 5.10 -9.19
N THR A 23 5.18 5.29 -10.44
CA THR A 23 4.67 6.56 -10.93
C THR A 23 3.24 6.42 -11.42
N VAL A 24 2.40 7.39 -11.07
CA VAL A 24 1.05 7.53 -11.63
C VAL A 24 0.88 8.95 -12.12
N LYS A 25 0.77 9.12 -13.45
CA LYS A 25 0.81 10.44 -14.10
C LYS A 25 2.07 11.21 -13.67
N ASN A 26 1.92 12.34 -12.99
CA ASN A 26 2.99 13.19 -12.50
C ASN A 26 3.25 13.01 -10.99
N TYR A 27 2.72 11.96 -10.38
CA TYR A 27 2.97 11.60 -9.00
C TYR A 27 3.99 10.47 -8.92
N ILE A 28 4.81 10.51 -7.87
CA ILE A 28 5.89 9.58 -7.61
C ILE A 28 5.65 9.02 -6.22
N LEU A 29 5.59 7.70 -6.13
CA LEU A 29 5.58 6.95 -4.88
C LEU A 29 6.93 6.23 -4.76
N ALA A 30 7.63 6.48 -3.67
CA ALA A 30 8.89 5.82 -3.36
C ALA A 30 8.75 5.03 -2.06
N GLY A 31 9.22 3.78 -2.10
CA GLY A 31 9.41 2.95 -0.92
C GLY A 31 10.85 3.04 -0.44
N ASP A 32 11.03 3.15 0.87
CA ASP A 32 12.33 3.14 1.53
C ASP A 32 12.47 1.91 2.44
N ALA A 33 13.70 1.39 2.53
CA ALA A 33 14.03 0.20 3.32
C ALA A 33 13.77 0.35 4.83
N ILE A 34 13.62 1.57 5.34
CA ILE A 34 13.46 1.86 6.79
C ILE A 34 12.31 2.84 7.05
N ARG A 35 12.22 3.92 6.26
CA ARG A 35 11.36 5.09 6.51
C ARG A 35 9.95 4.96 5.92
N GLY A 36 9.60 3.84 5.29
CA GLY A 36 8.28 3.64 4.73
C GLY A 36 8.10 4.28 3.35
N LEU A 37 6.97 4.94 3.16
CA LEU A 37 6.58 5.54 1.89
C LEU A 37 6.91 7.04 1.85
N GLN A 38 7.27 7.52 0.67
CA GLN A 38 7.40 8.94 0.33
C GLN A 38 6.58 9.21 -0.94
N PHE A 39 5.68 10.17 -0.85
CA PHE A 39 4.80 10.58 -1.94
C PHE A 39 5.17 11.98 -2.40
N ALA A 40 5.43 12.14 -3.69
CA ALA A 40 5.88 13.39 -4.30
C ALA A 40 5.15 13.64 -5.62
N ARG A 41 5.29 14.86 -6.12
CA ARG A 41 4.71 15.31 -7.39
C ARG A 41 5.75 16.03 -8.23
N PHE A 42 5.91 15.56 -9.47
CA PHE A 42 6.62 16.29 -10.50
C PHE A 42 5.73 17.42 -11.04
N LYS A 43 6.30 18.62 -11.15
CA LYS A 43 5.66 19.81 -11.70
C LYS A 43 6.53 20.36 -12.82
N HIS A 44 5.92 20.56 -13.98
CA HIS A 44 6.51 21.27 -15.10
C HIS A 44 5.85 22.65 -15.19
N ASN A 45 6.62 23.71 -14.92
CA ASN A 45 6.15 25.08 -15.10
C ASN A 45 6.45 25.53 -16.53
N LYS A 46 5.42 25.52 -17.38
CA LYS A 46 5.55 25.93 -18.79
C LYS A 46 5.95 27.39 -18.96
N GLN A 47 5.55 28.28 -18.05
CA GLN A 47 5.82 29.72 -18.16
C GLN A 47 7.27 30.05 -17.82
N GLN A 48 7.84 29.36 -16.85
CA GLN A 48 9.22 29.57 -16.39
C GLN A 48 10.20 28.55 -16.99
N HIS A 49 9.72 27.59 -17.78
CA HIS A 49 10.49 26.44 -18.27
C HIS A 49 11.27 25.69 -17.18
N THR A 50 10.74 25.68 -15.95
CA THR A 50 11.36 25.01 -14.81
C THR A 50 10.67 23.69 -14.49
N ASN A 51 11.46 22.72 -14.04
CA ASN A 51 10.99 21.44 -13.54
C ASN A 51 11.28 21.36 -12.05
N SER A 52 10.33 20.87 -11.26
CA SER A 52 10.54 20.65 -9.84
C SER A 52 9.81 19.41 -9.37
N ILE A 53 10.36 18.77 -8.34
CA ILE A 53 9.69 17.72 -7.60
C ILE A 53 9.32 18.31 -6.26
N SER A 54 8.01 18.33 -5.95
CA SER A 54 7.51 18.76 -4.65
C SER A 54 7.09 17.54 -3.85
N TYR A 55 7.68 17.39 -2.67
CA TYR A 55 7.26 16.43 -1.68
C TYR A 55 5.81 16.70 -1.22
N LEU A 56 5.00 15.66 -1.06
CA LEU A 56 3.59 15.75 -0.66
C LEU A 56 3.36 15.16 0.73
N ALA A 57 3.74 13.90 0.95
CA ALA A 57 3.50 13.21 2.22
C ALA A 57 4.42 12.00 2.43
N LYS A 58 4.51 11.51 3.68
CA LYS A 58 5.28 10.32 4.09
C LYS A 58 4.53 9.44 5.07
N THR A 59 5.01 8.23 5.25
CA THR A 59 4.71 7.43 6.43
C THR A 59 5.07 8.19 7.72
N HIS A 60 4.18 8.12 8.71
CA HIS A 60 4.35 8.83 9.98
C HIS A 60 5.68 8.46 10.65
N TYR A 61 6.35 9.43 11.29
CA TYR A 61 7.73 9.27 11.78
C TYR A 61 7.88 8.21 12.89
N SER A 62 6.80 7.90 13.61
CA SER A 62 6.81 6.86 14.65
C SER A 62 6.70 5.44 14.09
N GLN A 63 6.43 5.29 12.78
CA GLN A 63 6.28 4.01 12.12
C GLN A 63 7.54 3.68 11.33
N THR A 64 8.16 2.54 11.64
CA THR A 64 9.17 1.92 10.79
C THR A 64 8.47 0.95 9.86
N LEU A 65 8.64 1.15 8.55
CA LEU A 65 8.01 0.34 7.52
C LEU A 65 9.08 -0.07 6.52
N PRO A 66 9.61 -1.31 6.60
CA PRO A 66 10.67 -1.77 5.71
C PRO A 66 10.09 -2.15 4.35
N VAL A 67 9.91 -1.17 3.47
CA VAL A 67 9.25 -1.36 2.17
C VAL A 67 10.18 -2.13 1.23
N VAL A 68 9.63 -3.14 0.58
CA VAL A 68 10.31 -3.93 -0.45
C VAL A 68 9.83 -3.52 -1.85
N ALA A 69 8.51 -3.38 -2.02
CA ALA A 69 7.91 -3.01 -3.30
C ALA A 69 6.75 -2.03 -3.11
N VAL A 70 6.55 -1.14 -4.08
CA VAL A 70 5.41 -0.22 -4.09
C VAL A 70 4.59 -0.34 -5.36
N ALA A 71 3.30 -0.08 -5.23
CA ALA A 71 2.40 0.10 -6.36
C ALA A 71 1.40 1.21 -6.07
N THR A 72 0.70 1.61 -7.12
CA THR A 72 -0.49 2.45 -6.99
C THR A 72 -1.68 1.69 -7.55
N SER A 73 -2.83 1.90 -6.92
CA SER A 73 -4.11 1.43 -7.43
C SER A 73 -5.02 2.62 -7.61
N VAL A 74 -5.59 2.77 -8.81
CA VAL A 74 -6.55 3.83 -9.12
C VAL A 74 -7.88 3.19 -9.40
N ARG A 75 -8.90 3.60 -8.64
CA ARG A 75 -10.29 3.22 -8.91
C ARG A 75 -11.17 4.44 -8.74
N ASP A 76 -11.92 4.77 -9.80
CA ASP A 76 -12.71 5.98 -9.90
C ASP A 76 -11.89 7.24 -9.62
N ALA A 77 -12.21 7.96 -8.54
CA ALA A 77 -11.50 9.16 -8.09
C ALA A 77 -10.53 8.89 -6.92
N ASN A 78 -10.34 7.62 -6.52
CA ASN A 78 -9.53 7.25 -5.37
C ASN A 78 -8.18 6.67 -5.81
N LEU A 79 -7.12 7.15 -5.14
CA LEU A 79 -5.75 6.65 -5.30
C LEU A 79 -5.33 5.92 -4.03
N GLY A 80 -5.12 4.61 -4.14
CA GLY A 80 -4.47 3.79 -3.13
C GLY A 80 -2.96 3.74 -3.37
N LEU A 81 -2.19 4.03 -2.33
CA LEU A 81 -0.74 3.86 -2.30
C LEU A 81 -0.46 2.54 -1.60
N ILE A 82 0.22 1.61 -2.27
CA ILE A 82 0.40 0.25 -1.78
C ILE A 82 1.87 0.03 -1.49
N ALA A 83 2.18 -0.54 -0.32
CA ALA A 83 3.49 -1.01 0.05
C ALA A 83 3.47 -2.49 0.42
N LEU A 84 4.43 -3.25 -0.07
CA LEU A 84 4.75 -4.58 0.40
C LEU A 84 5.98 -4.47 1.30
N ASP A 85 5.90 -4.99 2.52
CA ASP A 85 7.01 -4.93 3.47
C ASP A 85 7.83 -6.24 3.52
N ALA A 86 9.00 -6.15 4.15
CA ALA A 86 9.92 -7.28 4.35
C ALA A 86 9.36 -8.37 5.29
N HIS A 87 8.20 -8.14 5.90
CA HIS A 87 7.52 -9.07 6.80
C HIS A 87 6.32 -9.75 6.14
N GLY A 88 6.08 -9.55 4.85
CA GLY A 88 4.99 -10.17 4.11
C GLY A 88 3.63 -9.52 4.33
N ASN A 89 3.60 -8.25 4.74
CA ASN A 89 2.37 -7.48 4.87
C ASN A 89 2.13 -6.58 3.66
N ILE A 90 0.85 -6.39 3.35
CA ILE A 90 0.35 -5.33 2.47
C ILE A 90 -0.06 -4.16 3.35
N HIS A 91 0.43 -2.98 3.01
CA HIS A 91 -0.01 -1.71 3.56
C HIS A 91 -0.73 -0.95 2.46
N VAL A 92 -1.94 -0.48 2.77
CA VAL A 92 -2.69 0.43 1.89
C VAL A 92 -2.80 1.77 2.59
N SER A 93 -2.34 2.80 1.90
CA SER A 93 -2.34 4.17 2.38
C SER A 93 -3.07 5.09 1.43
N SER A 94 -3.57 6.19 1.96
CA SER A 94 -4.15 7.28 1.18
C SER A 94 -3.48 8.60 1.55
N PHE A 95 -3.54 9.54 0.60
CA PHE A 95 -3.09 10.90 0.81
C PHE A 95 -4.32 11.81 0.90
N SER A 96 -4.46 12.52 2.03
CA SER A 96 -5.43 13.60 2.19
C SER A 96 -4.68 14.91 2.39
N PRO A 97 -4.84 15.91 1.50
CA PRO A 97 -4.22 17.23 1.69
C PRO A 97 -4.85 18.00 2.85
N HIS A 98 -6.03 17.59 3.31
CA HIS A 98 -6.74 18.19 4.43
C HIS A 98 -6.56 17.37 5.70
N PHE A 99 -6.57 18.05 6.84
CA PHE A 99 -6.57 17.41 8.15
C PHE A 99 -7.82 16.54 8.31
N ASP A 100 -7.62 15.28 8.68
CA ASP A 100 -8.68 14.34 9.03
C ASP A 100 -8.88 14.37 10.56
N PRO A 101 -10.01 14.92 11.06
CA PRO A 101 -10.27 14.99 12.49
C PRO A 101 -10.39 13.63 13.18
N ILE A 102 -10.77 12.58 12.44
CA ILE A 102 -10.94 11.23 12.97
C ILE A 102 -9.59 10.58 13.22
N ARG A 103 -8.66 10.75 12.27
CA ARG A 103 -7.31 10.18 12.34
C ARG A 103 -6.28 11.11 12.99
N GLY A 104 -6.66 12.33 13.32
CA GLY A 104 -5.79 13.34 13.94
C GLY A 104 -4.57 13.71 13.08
N THR A 105 -4.60 13.43 11.78
CA THR A 105 -3.48 13.56 10.85
C THR A 105 -3.96 13.98 9.47
N GLY A 106 -3.05 14.48 8.63
CA GLY A 106 -3.33 14.92 7.27
C GLY A 106 -2.28 15.91 6.78
N GLY A 107 -2.36 16.33 5.52
CA GLY A 107 -1.32 17.19 4.95
C GLY A 107 -0.09 16.38 4.55
N ASP A 108 0.98 16.42 5.36
CA ASP A 108 2.28 15.82 5.01
C ASP A 108 2.49 14.39 5.52
N VAL A 109 1.45 13.81 6.12
CA VAL A 109 1.43 12.43 6.63
C VAL A 109 0.43 11.60 5.84
N LEU A 110 0.86 10.41 5.42
CA LEU A 110 0.01 9.41 4.79
C LEU A 110 -0.91 8.76 5.81
N LEU A 111 -2.17 8.59 5.43
CA LEU A 111 -3.14 7.87 6.24
C LEU A 111 -2.95 6.38 5.94
N HIS A 112 -2.52 5.61 6.92
CA HIS A 112 -2.31 4.17 6.80
C HIS A 112 -3.53 3.43 7.38
N GLY A 113 -3.97 2.33 6.78
CA GLY A 113 -4.85 1.37 7.46
C GLY A 113 -4.05 0.30 8.21
N ARG A 114 -4.74 -0.59 8.91
CA ARG A 114 -4.09 -1.75 9.53
C ARG A 114 -3.51 -2.67 8.44
N PRO A 115 -2.28 -3.21 8.57
CA PRO A 115 -1.70 -4.02 7.52
C PRO A 115 -2.38 -5.39 7.39
N PHE A 116 -2.27 -6.00 6.22
CA PHE A 116 -2.78 -7.33 5.94
C PHE A 116 -1.63 -8.30 5.68
N PHE A 117 -1.50 -9.37 6.46
CA PHE A 117 -0.47 -10.38 6.28
C PHE A 117 -0.84 -11.35 5.15
N MET A 118 -0.01 -11.38 4.10
CA MET A 118 -0.23 -12.23 2.91
C MET A 118 0.02 -13.71 3.19
N GLY A 119 0.84 -14.02 4.20
CA GLY A 119 1.37 -15.37 4.44
C GLY A 119 2.87 -15.47 4.15
N THR A 120 3.37 -14.67 3.21
CA THR A 120 4.79 -14.63 2.82
C THR A 120 5.15 -13.29 2.16
N ILE A 121 6.42 -13.12 1.80
CA ILE A 121 6.98 -11.91 1.21
C ILE A 121 6.74 -11.92 -0.31
N SER A 122 6.49 -10.74 -0.88
CA SER A 122 6.66 -10.50 -2.30
C SER A 122 7.67 -9.39 -2.53
N ALA A 123 8.60 -9.64 -3.45
CA ALA A 123 9.62 -8.68 -3.87
C ALA A 123 9.13 -7.73 -4.97
N SER A 124 7.94 -7.94 -5.53
CA SER A 124 7.44 -7.12 -6.63
C SER A 124 5.92 -7.08 -6.68
N ILE A 125 5.39 -5.98 -7.20
CA ILE A 125 3.96 -5.83 -7.46
C ILE A 125 3.79 -5.16 -8.81
N VAL A 126 3.00 -5.77 -9.70
CA VAL A 126 2.88 -5.32 -11.08
C VAL A 126 1.42 -5.31 -11.52
N PRO A 127 1.00 -4.41 -12.42
CA PRO A 127 -0.32 -4.47 -13.03
C PRO A 127 -0.55 -5.81 -13.75
N SER A 128 -1.74 -6.39 -13.59
CA SER A 128 -2.15 -7.57 -14.35
C SER A 128 -2.39 -7.20 -15.81
N PRO A 129 -1.85 -7.98 -16.78
CA PRO A 129 -2.12 -7.75 -18.20
C PRO A 129 -3.49 -8.30 -18.64
N VAL A 130 -4.13 -9.15 -17.82
CA VAL A 130 -5.39 -9.84 -18.15
C VAL A 130 -6.56 -9.27 -17.36
N ASP A 131 -6.34 -8.99 -16.07
CA ASP A 131 -7.38 -8.53 -15.16
C ASP A 131 -7.25 -7.01 -14.97
N THR A 132 -8.03 -6.23 -15.72
CA THR A 132 -8.00 -4.76 -15.65
C THR A 132 -8.18 -4.27 -14.22
N GLY A 133 -7.22 -3.49 -13.72
CA GLY A 133 -7.25 -2.92 -12.36
C GLY A 133 -6.78 -3.88 -11.25
N ALA A 134 -6.34 -5.09 -11.59
CA ALA A 134 -5.71 -6.00 -10.65
C ALA A 134 -4.20 -5.77 -10.58
N LEU A 135 -3.64 -5.98 -9.40
CA LEU A 135 -2.20 -6.05 -9.17
C LEU A 135 -1.80 -7.49 -8.86
N LEU A 136 -0.75 -7.96 -9.52
CA LEU A 136 -0.15 -9.28 -9.32
C LEU A 136 1.04 -9.16 -8.38
N MET A 137 1.13 -10.10 -7.45
CA MET A 137 2.17 -10.17 -6.43
C MET A 137 2.77 -11.58 -6.45
N PRO A 138 3.85 -11.84 -7.19
CA PRO A 138 4.56 -13.11 -7.10
C PRO A 138 5.13 -13.28 -5.69
N LEU A 139 4.67 -14.31 -5.00
CA LEU A 139 5.02 -14.60 -3.62
C LEU A 139 6.27 -15.50 -3.58
N SER A 140 7.07 -15.38 -2.52
CA SER A 140 8.32 -16.14 -2.38
C SER A 140 8.13 -17.66 -2.20
N ASP A 141 6.90 -18.10 -1.92
CA ASP A 141 6.51 -19.52 -1.87
C ASP A 141 6.14 -20.10 -3.24
N GLY A 142 6.29 -19.30 -4.31
CA GLY A 142 5.96 -19.69 -5.69
C GLY A 142 4.49 -19.48 -6.07
N THR A 143 3.65 -19.01 -5.15
CA THR A 143 2.26 -18.67 -5.46
C THR A 143 2.12 -17.26 -6.03
N MET A 144 0.93 -16.93 -6.53
CA MET A 144 0.63 -15.61 -7.10
C MET A 144 -0.53 -14.97 -6.36
N GLY A 145 -0.24 -13.91 -5.60
CA GLY A 145 -1.25 -13.05 -5.00
C GLY A 145 -1.90 -12.14 -6.04
N ARG A 146 -3.20 -11.84 -5.84
CA ARG A 146 -3.93 -10.85 -6.64
C ARG A 146 -4.58 -9.84 -5.71
N LEU A 147 -4.41 -8.56 -5.99
CA LEU A 147 -5.03 -7.48 -5.25
C LEU A 147 -5.94 -6.67 -6.18
N PHE A 148 -7.18 -6.51 -5.76
CA PHE A 148 -8.20 -5.75 -6.49
C PHE A 148 -8.65 -4.57 -5.63
N ALA A 149 -8.62 -3.36 -6.18
CA ALA A 149 -9.38 -2.27 -5.58
C ALA A 149 -10.87 -2.52 -5.78
N VAL A 150 -11.67 -2.29 -4.76
CA VAL A 150 -13.14 -2.47 -4.78
C VAL A 150 -13.83 -1.17 -4.35
N ASN A 151 -15.10 -1.01 -4.70
CA ASN A 151 -15.88 0.13 -4.24
C ASN A 151 -16.14 0.01 -2.73
N PRO A 152 -16.33 1.13 -2.00
CA PRO A 152 -16.63 1.07 -0.57
C PRO A 152 -17.88 0.24 -0.22
N SER A 153 -18.90 0.25 -1.10
CA SER A 153 -20.10 -0.59 -0.97
C SER A 153 -19.74 -2.07 -1.00
N ASP A 154 -18.96 -2.49 -2.00
CA ASP A 154 -18.57 -3.88 -2.21
C ASP A 154 -17.63 -4.34 -1.11
N PHE A 155 -16.70 -3.47 -0.69
CA PHE A 155 -15.83 -3.70 0.46
C PHE A 155 -16.63 -3.97 1.73
N THR A 156 -17.69 -3.20 1.99
CA THR A 156 -18.55 -3.39 3.16
C THR A 156 -19.26 -4.73 3.11
N VAL A 157 -19.78 -5.12 1.94
CA VAL A 157 -20.43 -6.43 1.74
C VAL A 157 -19.43 -7.56 1.95
N LEU A 158 -18.26 -7.49 1.30
CA LEU A 158 -17.21 -8.50 1.39
C LEU A 158 -16.65 -8.61 2.81
N SER A 159 -16.51 -7.51 3.53
CA SER A 159 -16.04 -7.51 4.93
C SER A 159 -17.04 -8.20 5.84
N ARG A 160 -18.34 -7.94 5.66
CA ARG A 160 -19.41 -8.63 6.42
C ARG A 160 -19.45 -10.12 6.08
N LEU A 161 -19.33 -10.46 4.79
CA LEU A 161 -19.25 -11.84 4.33
C LEU A 161 -18.06 -12.55 4.95
N PHE A 162 -16.87 -11.95 4.90
CA PHE A 162 -15.66 -12.47 5.51
C PHE A 162 -15.86 -12.74 7.00
N THR A 163 -16.32 -11.76 7.78
CA THR A 163 -16.58 -11.94 9.21
C THR A 163 -17.55 -13.09 9.47
N HIS A 164 -18.60 -13.21 8.66
CA HIS A 164 -19.57 -14.30 8.78
C HIS A 164 -18.97 -15.67 8.44
N LEU A 165 -18.20 -15.78 7.37
CA LEU A 165 -17.58 -17.04 6.96
C LEU A 165 -16.52 -17.51 7.94
N VAL A 166 -15.72 -16.60 8.50
CA VAL A 166 -14.68 -16.95 9.48
C VAL A 166 -15.27 -17.48 10.78
N THR A 167 -16.45 -17.02 11.20
CA THR A 167 -17.13 -17.54 12.40
C THR A 167 -17.89 -18.84 12.15
N MET A 168 -18.41 -19.04 10.93
CA MET A 168 -19.28 -20.17 10.61
C MET A 168 -18.53 -21.38 10.04
N LEU A 169 -17.40 -21.18 9.35
CA LEU A 169 -16.68 -22.26 8.69
C LEU A 169 -15.62 -22.87 9.63
N PRO A 170 -15.53 -24.21 9.71
CA PRO A 170 -14.44 -24.86 10.41
C PRO A 170 -13.13 -24.52 9.72
N SER A 171 -12.19 -23.97 10.50
CA SER A 171 -10.87 -23.61 10.00
C SER A 171 -9.92 -24.80 10.08
N PRO A 172 -9.18 -25.13 9.01
CA PRO A 172 -8.16 -26.18 9.05
C PRO A 172 -7.16 -25.92 10.18
N GLY A 173 -6.92 -26.93 11.02
CA GLY A 173 -6.00 -26.81 12.16
C GLY A 173 -6.47 -25.88 13.28
N SER A 174 -7.77 -25.53 13.32
CA SER A 174 -8.35 -24.60 14.31
C SER A 174 -7.74 -23.19 14.28
N LEU A 175 -7.15 -22.80 13.16
CA LEU A 175 -6.53 -21.48 12.99
C LEU A 175 -7.55 -20.47 12.48
N HIS A 176 -7.90 -19.48 13.30
CA HIS A 176 -8.85 -18.44 12.91
C HIS A 176 -8.27 -17.58 11.78
N ALA A 177 -8.90 -17.60 10.60
CA ALA A 177 -8.39 -16.92 9.41
C ALA A 177 -8.16 -15.41 9.63
N GLY A 178 -9.01 -14.74 10.43
CA GLY A 178 -8.79 -13.34 10.79
C GLY A 178 -7.45 -13.10 11.51
N VAL A 179 -7.07 -13.98 12.43
CA VAL A 179 -5.80 -13.89 13.18
C VAL A 179 -4.61 -14.22 12.29
N GLN A 180 -4.80 -15.15 11.35
CA GLN A 180 -3.77 -15.46 10.37
C GLN A 180 -3.42 -14.25 9.49
N ARG A 181 -4.37 -13.36 9.22
CA ARG A 181 -4.14 -12.13 8.43
C ARG A 181 -3.62 -10.95 9.25
N GLU A 182 -3.53 -11.09 10.57
CA GLU A 182 -2.92 -10.08 11.41
C GLU A 182 -1.39 -10.07 11.24
N PRO A 183 -0.76 -8.88 11.15
CA PRO A 183 0.68 -8.78 11.04
C PRO A 183 1.36 -9.35 12.29
N VAL A 184 2.51 -9.99 12.09
CA VAL A 184 3.23 -10.69 13.16
C VAL A 184 3.55 -9.79 14.37
N ALA A 185 3.86 -8.51 14.12
CA ALA A 185 4.11 -7.53 15.18
C ALA A 185 2.89 -7.30 16.09
N TYR A 186 1.67 -7.29 15.54
CA TYR A 186 0.44 -7.10 16.33
C TYR A 186 0.05 -8.34 17.13
N ARG A 187 0.53 -9.52 16.75
CA ARG A 187 0.34 -10.73 17.58
C ARG A 187 1.11 -10.66 18.90
N GLN A 188 2.15 -9.84 18.96
CA GLN A 188 3.02 -9.69 20.13
C GLN A 188 2.66 -8.47 20.98
N SER A 189 2.20 -7.38 20.37
CA SER A 189 1.68 -6.23 21.10
C SER A 189 0.16 -6.37 21.30
N GLN A 190 -0.31 -6.66 22.51
CA GLN A 190 -1.73 -6.74 22.87
C GLN A 190 -2.56 -5.45 22.61
N ALA A 191 -1.96 -4.41 22.03
CA ALA A 191 -2.65 -3.23 21.55
C ALA A 191 -2.95 -3.38 20.05
N LEU A 192 -4.20 -3.71 19.73
CA LEU A 192 -4.72 -3.47 18.38
C LEU A 192 -4.95 -1.96 18.25
N PRO A 193 -4.36 -1.26 17.27
CA PRO A 193 -4.86 0.06 16.91
C PRO A 193 -6.29 -0.13 16.39
N ASP A 194 -7.20 0.77 16.79
CA ASP A 194 -8.63 0.76 16.43
C ASP A 194 -8.90 0.93 14.91
N GLU A 195 -7.86 0.98 14.08
CA GLU A 195 -8.00 1.22 12.66
C GLU A 195 -8.42 -0.07 11.90
N PRO A 196 -9.39 0.04 10.97
CA PRO A 196 -9.82 -1.10 10.18
C PRO A 196 -8.72 -1.56 9.21
N THR A 197 -8.71 -2.87 8.91
CA THR A 197 -7.87 -3.43 7.84
C THR A 197 -8.51 -3.07 6.50
N PRO A 198 -7.83 -2.36 5.58
CA PRO A 198 -8.39 -1.92 4.31
C PRO A 198 -8.34 -3.02 3.23
N VAL A 199 -8.17 -4.28 3.62
CA VAL A 199 -8.05 -5.44 2.73
C VAL A 199 -8.90 -6.57 3.29
N VAL A 200 -9.67 -7.22 2.41
CA VAL A 200 -10.47 -8.41 2.73
C VAL A 200 -9.83 -9.63 2.06
N ASP A 201 -9.82 -10.75 2.77
CA ASP A 201 -9.31 -12.02 2.23
C ASP A 201 -10.31 -12.65 1.24
N GLY A 202 -9.99 -12.54 -0.05
CA GLY A 202 -10.79 -13.12 -1.13
C GLY A 202 -10.83 -14.65 -1.12
N GLU A 203 -9.82 -15.33 -0.59
CA GLU A 203 -9.79 -16.81 -0.55
C GLU A 203 -10.81 -17.37 0.43
N VAL A 204 -11.07 -16.65 1.52
CA VAL A 204 -12.15 -17.00 2.45
C VAL A 204 -13.51 -16.76 1.80
N CYS A 205 -13.69 -15.63 1.11
CA CYS A 205 -14.96 -15.27 0.45
C CYS A 205 -15.30 -16.14 -0.77
N ARG A 206 -14.38 -16.99 -1.24
CA ARG A 206 -14.59 -17.90 -2.38
C ARG A 206 -15.22 -19.25 -1.97
N LYS A 207 -15.15 -19.60 -0.69
CA LYS A 207 -15.66 -20.88 -0.15
C LYS A 207 -17.18 -20.87 -0.04
#